data_AF-A0AAD6N850-F1
#
_entry.id   AF-A0AAD6N850-F1
#
_cell.length_a   1.000
_cell.length_b   1.000
_cell.length_c   1.000
_cell.angle_alpha   90.00
_cell.angle_beta   90.00
_cell.angle_gamma   90.00
#
_symmetry.space_group_name_H-M   'P 1'
#
loop_
_entity.id
_entity.type
_entity.pdbx_description
1 polymer ?
#
loop_
_entity_poly.entity_id
_entity_poly.type
_entity_poly.pdbx_seq_one_letter_code
_entity_poly.pdbx_strand_id
1 'polypeptide(L)' 'MTDEQEKNLRRIGKDFSVVESSNKKRLSVFLGPARFINHDCKPNAHLVVGANRQMSVVANRYIPKDTEITIYRAIDHV' A
#
# COMPACT_ATOMS: atom_id res chain seq x y z
N MET A 1 -0.71 13.45 4.50
CA MET A 1 -1.94 14.03 3.96
C MET A 1 -2.58 14.92 5.00
N THR A 2 -3.16 16.04 4.56
CA THR A 2 -4.27 16.66 5.30
C THR A 2 -5.58 15.93 4.99
N ASP A 3 -6.58 16.04 5.86
CA ASP A 3 -7.87 15.37 5.69
C ASP A 3 -8.59 15.80 4.39
N GLU A 4 -8.36 17.03 3.95
CA GLU A 4 -8.90 17.57 2.70
C GLU A 4 -8.26 16.93 1.46
N GLN A 5 -6.95 16.64 1.51
CA GLN A 5 -6.25 15.92 0.44
C GLN A 5 -6.76 14.48 0.32
N GLU A 6 -7.05 13.82 1.44
CA GLU A 6 -7.60 12.48 1.45
C GLU A 6 -9.02 12.41 0.85
N LYS A 7 -9.91 13.32 1.26
CA LYS A 7 -11.27 13.40 0.70
C LYS A 7 -11.25 13.66 -0.80
N ASN A 8 -10.35 14.52 -1.27
CA ASN A 8 -10.19 14.77 -2.69
C ASN A 8 -9.68 13.54 -3.45
N LEU A 9 -8.72 12.78 -2.91
CA LEU A 9 -8.21 11.55 -3.54
C LEU A 9 -9.27 10.46 -3.69
N ARG A 10 -10.11 10.28 -2.67
CA ARG A 10 -11.29 9.39 -2.72
C ARG A 10 -12.31 9.86 -3.76
N ARG A 11 -12.59 11.17 -3.80
CA ARG A 11 -13.58 11.77 -4.73
C ARG A 11 -13.17 11.63 -6.20
N ILE A 12 -11.88 11.67 -6.52
CA ILE A 12 -11.36 11.59 -7.90
C ILE A 12 -11.01 10.15 -8.34
N GLY A 13 -11.29 9.13 -7.52
CA GLY A 13 -10.97 7.73 -7.83
C GLY A 13 -9.48 7.44 -7.98
N LYS A 14 -8.62 8.23 -7.32
CA LYS A 14 -7.15 8.05 -7.31
C LYS A 14 -6.64 7.50 -5.98
N ASP A 15 -7.48 6.73 -5.31
CA ASP A 15 -7.25 6.09 -4.02
C ASP A 15 -6.66 4.67 -4.12
N PHE A 16 -6.51 4.12 -5.34
CA PHE A 16 -5.83 2.83 -5.63
C PHE A 16 -4.41 2.74 -5.04
N SER A 17 -3.84 3.88 -4.66
CA SER A 17 -2.51 4.00 -4.08
C SER A 17 -2.50 4.61 -2.69
N VAL A 18 -3.54 4.38 -1.89
CA VAL A 18 -3.55 4.83 -0.51
C VAL A 18 -3.44 3.63 0.41
N VAL A 19 -2.47 3.64 1.33
CA VAL A 19 -2.43 2.70 2.46
C VAL A 19 -2.60 3.44 3.77
N GLU A 20 -3.47 2.91 4.61
CA GLU A 20 -3.57 3.33 5.99
C GLU A 20 -2.49 2.64 6.82
N SER A 21 -1.71 3.43 7.55
CA SER A 21 -0.70 2.90 8.47
C SER A 21 -1.34 2.42 9.78
N SER A 22 -1.16 1.15 10.13
CA SER A 22 -1.73 0.53 11.33
C SER A 22 -1.34 1.22 12.64
N ASN A 23 -0.16 1.86 12.70
CA ASN A 23 0.39 2.44 13.93
C ASN A 23 0.14 3.95 14.09
N LYS A 24 -0.31 4.67 13.05
CA LYS A 24 -0.42 6.14 13.09
C LYS A 24 -1.72 6.72 12.55
N LYS A 25 -2.68 5.90 12.09
CA LYS A 25 -3.93 6.38 11.44
C LYS A 25 -3.66 7.47 10.40
N ARG A 26 -2.50 7.39 9.72
CA ARG A 26 -2.11 8.33 8.68
C ARG A 26 -2.08 7.59 7.35
N LEU A 27 -2.85 8.12 6.41
CA LEU A 27 -2.83 7.67 5.04
C LEU A 27 -1.53 8.10 4.39
N SER A 28 -0.81 7.11 3.86
CA SER A 28 0.39 7.29 3.07
C SER A 28 0.04 6.95 1.63
N VAL A 29 0.26 7.91 0.73
CA VAL A 29 0.07 7.68 -0.70
C VAL A 29 1.32 7.00 -1.26
N PHE A 30 1.12 5.92 -1.99
CA PHE A 30 2.14 5.34 -2.85
C PHE A 30 2.36 6.26 -4.04
N LEU A 31 3.58 6.79 -4.14
CA LEU A 31 4.09 7.41 -5.36
C LEU A 31 5.27 6.54 -5.81
N GLY A 32 5.13 5.81 -6.92
CA GLY A 32 6.18 4.94 -7.47
C GLY A 32 5.71 3.53 -7.88
N PRO A 33 6.63 2.61 -8.25
CA PRO A 33 6.31 1.28 -8.77
C PRO A 33 5.40 0.44 -7.88
N ALA A 34 5.45 0.66 -6.56
CA ALA A 34 4.62 -0.05 -5.59
C ALA A 34 3.10 0.17 -5.78
N ARG A 35 2.69 1.20 -6.54
CA ARG A 35 1.28 1.45 -6.87
C ARG A 35 0.60 0.33 -7.66
N PHE A 36 1.40 -0.50 -8.33
CA PHE A 36 0.92 -1.59 -9.18
C PHE A 36 0.81 -2.91 -8.44
N ILE A 37 1.20 -2.97 -7.16
CA ILE A 37 1.11 -4.19 -6.36
C ILE A 37 -0.35 -4.43 -6.01
N ASN A 38 -0.81 -5.65 -6.23
CA ASN A 38 -2.20 -6.03 -5.99
C ASN A 38 -2.46 -6.48 -4.55
N HIS A 39 -3.74 -6.58 -4.19
CA HIS A 39 -4.18 -7.06 -2.89
C HIS A 39 -4.36 -8.57 -2.92
N ASP A 40 -3.92 -9.24 -1.85
CA ASP A 40 -4.34 -10.58 -1.51
C ASP A 40 -4.56 -10.66 0.02
N CYS A 41 -5.57 -11.38 0.48
CA CYS A 41 -5.82 -11.58 1.92
C CYS A 41 -4.74 -12.45 2.59
N LYS A 42 -3.96 -13.21 1.81
CA LYS A 42 -2.81 -14.05 2.20
C LYS A 42 -1.55 -13.63 1.42
N PRO A 43 -1.11 -12.37 1.56
CA PRO A 43 -0.09 -11.78 0.69
C PRO A 43 1.27 -12.43 0.83
N ASN A 44 2.07 -12.39 -0.23
CA ASN A 44 3.45 -12.90 -0.24
C ASN A 44 4.50 -11.82 0.10
N ALA A 45 4.11 -10.56 0.19
CA ALA A 45 4.96 -9.46 0.62
C ALA A 45 4.23 -8.51 1.59
N HIS A 46 5.00 -7.65 2.25
CA HIS A 46 4.52 -6.53 3.04
C HIS A 46 5.32 -5.27 2.74
N LEU A 47 4.84 -4.13 3.24
CA LEU A 47 5.46 -2.83 3.02
C LEU A 47 6.18 -2.38 4.28
N VAL A 48 7.37 -1.83 4.09
CA VAL A 48 8.17 -1.22 5.16
C VAL A 48 8.46 0.23 4.79
N VAL A 49 8.27 1.12 5.76
CA VAL A 49 8.64 2.54 5.63
C VAL A 49 9.96 2.75 6.35
N GLY A 50 11.01 3.08 5.60
CA GLY A 50 12.33 3.41 6.12
C GLY A 50 12.42 4.84 6.69
N ALA A 51 13.57 5.16 7.29
CA ALA A 51 13.82 6.43 7.97
C ALA A 51 13.58 7.67 7.10
N ASN A 52 13.88 7.60 5.80
CA ASN A 52 13.75 8.72 4.86
C ASN A 52 12.41 8.73 4.11
N ARG A 53 11.35 8.12 4.67
CA ARG A 53 10.06 7.91 3.98
C ARG A 53 10.18 7.09 2.68
N GLN A 54 11.30 6.40 2.48
CA GLN A 54 11.43 5.41 1.42
C GLN A 54 10.54 4.22 1.76
N MET A 55 9.78 3.76 0.77
CA MET A 55 8.96 2.58 0.91
C MET A 55 9.60 1.41 0.18
N SER A 56 9.69 0.28 0.87
CA SER A 56 10.25 -0.95 0.36
C SER A 56 9.22 -2.07 0.43
N VAL A 57 9.24 -2.95 -0.56
CA VAL A 57 8.43 -4.17 -0.61
C VAL A 57 9.32 -5.30 -0.13
N VAL A 58 8.89 -5.99 0.93
CA VAL A 58 9.66 -7.05 1.57
C VAL A 58 8.88 -8.35 1.48
N ALA A 59 9.54 -9.39 0.95
CA ALA A 59 8.92 -10.71 0.82
C ALA A 59 8.69 -11.35 2.21
N ASN A 60 7.50 -11.91 2.43
CA ASN A 60 7.14 -12.67 3.64
C ASN A 60 7.62 -14.13 3.56
N ARG A 61 7.82 -14.60 2.33
CA ARG A 61 8.15 -15.98 1.97
C ARG A 61 8.89 -15.98 0.63
N TYR A 62 9.46 -17.12 0.25
CA TYR A 62 9.98 -17.30 -1.09
C TYR A 62 8.88 -17.04 -2.14
N ILE A 63 9.22 -16.24 -3.15
CA ILE A 63 8.33 -15.92 -4.28
C ILE A 63 8.97 -16.54 -5.53
N PRO A 64 8.38 -17.61 -6.11
CA PRO A 64 8.88 -18.18 -7.35
C PRO A 64 8.85 -17.17 -8.49
N LYS A 65 9.68 -17.40 -9.51
CA LYS A 65 9.64 -16.61 -10.74
C LYS A 65 8.22 -16.65 -11.33
N ASP A 66 7.82 -15.56 -11.98
CA ASP A 66 6.52 -15.38 -12.64
C ASP A 66 5.31 -15.44 -11.68
N THR A 67 5.55 -15.40 -10.36
CA THR A 67 4.51 -15.23 -9.35
C THR A 67 4.26 -13.74 -9.10
N GLU A 68 2.99 -13.35 -9.09
CA GLU A 68 2.59 -11.98 -8.77
C GLU A 68 2.94 -11.61 -7.32
N ILE A 69 3.47 -10.40 -7.12
CA ILE A 69 3.71 -9.85 -5.79
C ILE A 69 2.41 -9.20 -5.29
N THR A 70 1.96 -9.60 -4.10
CA THR A 70 0.73 -9.11 -3.48
C THR A 70 0.96 -8.66 -2.04
N ILE A 71 0.19 -7.66 -1.60
CA ILE A 71 0.23 -7.11 -0.24
C ILE A 71 -1.17 -7.15 0.41
N TYR A 72 -1.22 -7.01 1.73
CA TYR A 72 -2.48 -6.75 2.41
C TYR A 72 -2.84 -5.26 2.27
N ARG A 73 -4.02 -4.96 1.73
CA ARG A 73 -4.62 -3.62 1.75
C ARG A 73 -5.76 -3.66 2.75
N ALA A 74 -5.72 -2.76 3.74
CA ALA A 74 -6.77 -2.65 4.76
C ALA A 74 -8.06 -2.00 4.22
N ILE A 75 -8.08 -1.59 2.95
CA ILE A 75 -9.18 -0.84 2.33
C ILE A 75 -10.29 -1.74 1.76
N ASP A 76 -10.05 -3.05 1.60
CA ASP A 76 -11.03 -4.01 1.05
C ASP A 76 -12.12 -4.44 2.07
N HIS A 77 -12.37 -3.64 3.11
CA HIS A 77 -13.47 -3.82 4.08
C HIS A 77 -14.31 -2.54 4.19
N VAL A 78 -14.87 -2.04 3.08
CA VAL A 78 -16.00 -1.10 3.09
C VAL A 78 -16.89 -1.36 1.87
#